data_AF-A0A1E4T0I5-F1
#
_entry.id   AF-A0A1E4T0I5-F1
#
_cell.length_a   1.000
_cell.length_b   1.000
_cell.length_c   1.000
_cell.angle_alpha   90.00
_cell.angle_beta   90.00
_cell.angle_gamma   90.00
#
_symmetry.space_group_name_H-M   'P 1'
#
loop_
_entity.id
_entity.type
_entity.pdbx_description
1 polymer ?
#
loop_
_entity_poly.entity_id
_entity_poly.type
_entity_poly.pdbx_seq_one_letter_code
_entity_poly.pdbx_strand_id
1 'polypeptide(L)'
;MAGTTFNSHSFELLPSEGVGFLRLGLTLYRAMNLLKQNNLHNDLRFIYSSNSDVIILQLINYNLNLIFDSSSQKLIIIEINLNNRNKAYGVKYIYKGEIINNFEFKSIYNRVFGPTYPGLLNEKTHNYYLSYIGIAFKFDNVIIKNAKNHKTDDLIRILTNSKDDFNCSAITIFKGDSWNESSNKIIDLLNLPKFNDKIVGFANEYSINYKSLKLNNYPFQKNNFIQIQSANLDLTCDSYQLSYTINSSSPVLNHFNISFGKTTMQEIVQTFGTPQESIIKCKECNQNNTDKRKQFYRIHNYFSLGFDITYKLSNGNRNGSNVVNKLTIHNNIPNSLEFQKYERLPFILKPWNISNDKQDPSSLDSYEDQGESIQIEDGLKIPIISSNTPFEALKLILPFNDKNMPIFLNRKEYEMNSNSNNVNNPFEVIDYEDDDDDDDRESPVKDNDSVSSSSDNDISVDEDEEFKNWGLSKLFGYKNCVFEVLIDGGLISSLTLF
;
A
#
# COMPACT_ATOMS: atom_id res chain seq x y z
N MET A 1 20.02 39.27 -12.14
CA MET A 1 20.48 38.16 -11.27
C MET A 1 19.51 38.05 -10.10
N ALA A 2 18.45 37.26 -10.26
CA ALA A 2 17.55 36.95 -9.16
C ALA A 2 18.18 35.79 -8.37
N GLY A 3 18.60 36.07 -7.13
CA GLY A 3 19.07 35.03 -6.24
C GLY A 3 17.91 34.11 -5.87
N THR A 4 17.93 32.88 -6.37
CA THR A 4 17.10 31.80 -5.84
C THR A 4 17.57 31.52 -4.41
N THR A 5 16.83 32.03 -3.44
CA THR A 5 16.96 31.64 -2.04
C THR A 5 16.58 30.17 -1.93
N PHE A 6 17.58 29.28 -1.95
CA PHE A 6 17.38 27.86 -1.66
C PHE A 6 16.93 27.74 -0.20
N ASN A 7 15.69 27.31 0.04
CA ASN A 7 15.23 26.98 1.39
C ASN A 7 16.10 25.84 1.93
N SER A 8 16.98 26.14 2.89
CA SER A 8 17.74 25.12 3.62
C SER A 8 16.78 24.35 4.50
N HIS A 9 16.57 23.07 4.20
CA HIS A 9 15.77 22.19 5.05
C HIS A 9 16.66 21.60 6.16
N SER A 10 16.14 21.58 7.38
CA SER A 10 16.82 20.93 8.51
C SER A 10 16.07 19.67 8.91
N PHE A 11 16.76 18.53 8.94
CA PHE A 11 16.20 17.27 9.39
C PHE A 11 16.88 16.80 10.68
N GLU A 12 16.08 16.58 11.71
CA GLU A 12 16.55 15.94 12.94
C GLU A 12 16.72 14.44 12.71
N LEU A 13 17.89 13.90 13.05
CA LEU A 13 18.17 12.48 13.08
C LEU A 13 17.67 11.91 14.40
N LEU A 14 16.74 10.96 14.33
CA LEU A 14 16.14 10.32 15.49
C LEU A 14 16.42 8.81 15.40
N PRO A 15 17.50 8.31 16.04
CA PRO A 15 17.81 6.89 16.03
C PRO A 15 16.62 6.06 16.53
N SER A 16 16.39 4.90 15.92
CA SER A 16 15.23 4.00 16.15
C SER A 16 13.86 4.56 15.75
N GLU A 17 13.75 5.85 15.43
CA GLU A 17 12.47 6.50 15.18
C GLU A 17 12.32 7.01 13.75
N GLY A 18 13.30 7.73 13.19
CA GLY A 18 13.25 8.25 11.83
C GLY A 18 14.02 9.56 11.59
N VAL A 19 13.55 10.36 10.64
CA VAL A 19 14.19 11.61 10.19
C VAL A 19 13.17 12.72 10.07
N GLY A 20 13.35 13.84 10.79
CA GLY A 20 12.45 15.00 10.73
C GLY A 20 11.03 14.64 11.18
N PHE A 21 10.06 14.65 10.25
CA PHE A 21 8.67 14.19 10.48
C PHE A 21 8.40 12.78 9.94
N LEU A 22 9.34 12.17 9.23
CA LEU A 22 9.23 10.81 8.72
C LEU A 22 9.63 9.84 9.84
N ARG A 23 8.75 8.89 10.15
CA ARG A 23 8.97 7.87 11.18
C ARG A 23 8.89 6.47 10.60
N LEU A 24 9.76 5.59 11.09
CA LEU A 24 9.66 4.16 10.85
C LEU A 24 8.27 3.67 11.29
N GLY A 25 7.66 2.80 10.48
CA GLY A 25 6.30 2.29 10.64
C GLY A 25 5.22 3.08 9.92
N LEU A 26 5.52 4.24 9.35
CA LEU A 26 4.54 4.99 8.57
C LEU A 26 4.14 4.16 7.35
N THR A 27 2.85 4.12 7.05
CA THR A 27 2.41 3.54 5.79
C THR A 27 2.81 4.44 4.63
N LEU A 28 3.00 3.86 3.44
CA LEU A 28 3.38 4.59 2.24
C LEU A 28 2.42 5.75 1.95
N TYR A 29 1.11 5.51 2.09
CA TYR A 29 0.06 6.52 1.99
C TYR A 29 0.29 7.70 2.94
N ARG A 30 0.57 7.42 4.22
CA ARG A 30 0.80 8.46 5.23
C ARG A 30 2.10 9.22 4.99
N ALA A 31 3.17 8.51 4.63
CA ALA A 31 4.44 9.13 4.27
C ALA A 31 4.26 10.10 3.08
N MET A 32 3.54 9.68 2.04
CA MET A 32 3.24 10.53 0.89
C MET A 32 2.44 11.79 1.29
N ASN A 33 1.41 11.63 2.12
CA ASN A 33 0.62 12.76 2.60
C ASN A 33 1.44 13.74 3.46
N LEU A 34 2.36 13.23 4.29
CA LEU A 34 3.32 14.05 5.04
C LEU A 34 4.24 14.82 4.11
N LEU A 35 4.77 14.19 3.05
CA LEU A 35 5.62 14.85 2.07
C LEU A 35 4.85 15.94 1.31
N LYS A 36 3.61 15.67 0.90
CA LYS A 36 2.73 16.65 0.24
C LYS A 36 2.53 17.89 1.10
N GLN A 37 2.17 17.70 2.37
CA GLN A 37 1.93 18.81 3.30
C GLN A 37 3.17 19.64 3.62
N ASN A 38 4.36 19.01 3.64
CA ASN A 38 5.62 19.71 3.86
C ASN A 38 6.22 20.28 2.55
N ASN A 39 5.52 20.20 1.42
CA ASN A 39 6.01 20.61 0.09
C ASN A 39 7.30 19.87 -0.35
N LEU A 40 7.47 18.64 0.11
CA LEU A 40 8.63 17.76 -0.16
C LEU A 40 8.29 16.66 -1.18
N HIS A 41 7.25 16.86 -1.98
CA HIS A 41 6.76 15.88 -2.95
C HIS A 41 7.22 16.16 -4.39
N ASN A 42 8.04 17.18 -4.60
CA ASN A 42 8.68 17.46 -5.88
C ASN A 42 9.84 16.48 -6.10
N ASP A 43 9.95 15.92 -7.30
CA ASP A 43 11.00 14.98 -7.72
C ASP A 43 11.09 13.70 -6.88
N LEU A 44 9.92 13.11 -6.63
CA LEU A 44 9.80 11.77 -6.06
C LEU A 44 9.97 10.72 -7.15
N ARG A 45 10.72 9.66 -6.86
CA ARG A 45 10.82 8.47 -7.71
C ARG A 45 10.44 7.23 -6.93
N PHE A 46 9.49 6.48 -7.46
CA PHE A 46 9.16 5.15 -6.98
C PHE A 46 10.03 4.12 -7.71
N ILE A 47 10.66 3.25 -6.94
CA ILE A 47 11.34 2.06 -7.45
C ILE A 47 10.62 0.87 -6.82
N TYR A 48 10.02 0.04 -7.67
CA TYR A 48 9.31 -1.15 -7.25
C TYR A 48 9.46 -2.23 -8.33
N SER A 49 9.25 -3.48 -7.93
CA SER A 49 9.14 -4.62 -8.85
C SER A 49 8.14 -5.60 -8.23
N SER A 50 7.34 -6.26 -9.07
CA SER A 50 6.39 -7.30 -8.63
C SER A 50 7.06 -8.45 -7.89
N ASN A 51 8.35 -8.69 -8.15
CA ASN A 51 9.15 -9.75 -7.52
C ASN A 51 9.95 -9.28 -6.31
N SER A 52 9.80 -8.02 -5.89
CA SER A 52 10.56 -7.47 -4.76
C SER A 52 9.71 -7.40 -3.49
N ASP A 53 10.33 -7.75 -2.36
CA ASP A 53 9.73 -7.59 -1.04
C ASP A 53 9.73 -6.14 -0.53
N VAL A 54 10.26 -5.19 -1.30
CA VAL A 54 10.36 -3.78 -0.90
C VAL A 54 9.91 -2.81 -1.99
N ILE A 55 9.44 -1.65 -1.54
CA ILE A 55 9.14 -0.49 -2.37
C ILE A 55 10.03 0.66 -1.88
N ILE A 56 10.77 1.30 -2.78
CA ILE A 56 11.64 2.43 -2.45
C ILE A 56 11.04 3.71 -2.99
N LEU A 57 10.77 4.66 -2.10
CA LEU A 57 10.43 6.04 -2.45
C LEU A 57 11.68 6.91 -2.29
N GLN A 58 12.25 7.35 -3.40
CA GLN A 58 13.40 8.23 -3.43
C GLN A 58 12.96 9.69 -3.48
N LEU A 59 13.45 10.49 -2.54
CA LEU A 59 13.38 11.94 -2.54
C LEU A 59 14.69 12.46 -3.13
N ILE A 60 14.72 12.61 -4.46
CA ILE A 60 15.96 12.86 -5.22
C ILE A 60 16.66 14.13 -4.71
N ASN A 61 15.91 15.21 -4.52
CA ASN A 61 16.43 16.50 -4.07
C ASN A 61 17.04 16.48 -2.66
N TYR A 62 16.64 15.51 -1.84
CA TYR A 62 17.06 15.40 -0.46
C TYR A 62 18.06 14.24 -0.24
N ASN A 63 18.35 13.47 -1.29
CA ASN A 63 19.13 12.23 -1.22
C ASN A 63 18.61 11.27 -0.13
N LEU A 64 17.29 11.19 0.04
CA LEU A 64 16.65 10.29 1.01
C LEU A 64 15.96 9.15 0.27
N ASN A 65 16.21 7.92 0.72
CA ASN A 65 15.48 6.73 0.30
C ASN A 65 14.62 6.26 1.47
N LEU A 66 13.31 6.18 1.25
CA LEU A 66 12.35 5.61 2.18
C LEU A 66 12.02 4.20 1.68
N ILE A 67 12.39 3.18 2.44
CA ILE A 67 12.26 1.78 2.05
C ILE A 67 11.09 1.18 2.83
N PHE A 68 10.08 0.73 2.09
CA PHE A 68 8.86 0.14 2.62
C PHE A 68 8.83 -1.37 2.35
N ASP A 69 8.26 -2.15 3.24
CA ASP A 69 7.86 -3.53 2.94
C ASP A 69 6.74 -3.53 1.89
N SER A 70 6.81 -4.36 0.86
CA SER A 70 5.82 -4.40 -0.22
C SER A 70 4.44 -4.89 0.24
N SER A 71 4.40 -5.74 1.28
CA SER A 71 3.19 -6.44 1.72
C SER A 71 2.30 -5.60 2.62
N SER A 72 2.90 -4.92 3.60
CA SER A 72 2.26 -4.03 4.57
C SER A 72 2.36 -2.55 4.18
N GLN A 73 3.25 -2.21 3.23
CA GLN A 73 3.58 -0.84 2.86
C GLN A 73 4.04 0.02 4.04
N LYS A 74 4.68 -0.58 5.05
CA LYS A 74 5.24 0.15 6.20
C LYS A 74 6.70 0.51 5.97
N LEU A 75 7.07 1.72 6.37
CA LEU A 75 8.43 2.25 6.30
C LEU A 75 9.32 1.50 7.29
N ILE A 76 10.25 0.70 6.79
CA ILE A 76 11.11 -0.15 7.61
C ILE A 76 12.52 0.42 7.77
N ILE A 77 13.01 1.14 6.75
CA ILE A 77 14.34 1.74 6.73
C ILE A 77 14.27 3.13 6.11
N ILE A 78 15.01 4.08 6.68
CA ILE A 78 15.31 5.37 6.06
C ILE A 78 16.81 5.40 5.78
N GLU A 79 17.18 5.58 4.51
CA GLU A 79 18.56 5.72 4.10
C GLU A 79 18.80 7.15 3.59
N ILE A 80 19.89 7.75 4.07
CA ILE A 80 20.35 9.09 3.69
C ILE A 80 21.65 8.92 2.92
N ASN A 81 21.65 9.29 1.65
CA ASN A 81 22.84 9.21 0.82
C ASN A 81 23.65 10.51 0.90
N LEU A 82 24.87 10.41 1.41
CA LEU A 82 25.78 11.54 1.60
C LEU A 82 26.81 11.67 0.48
N ASN A 83 26.80 10.78 -0.51
CA ASN A 83 27.76 10.85 -1.61
C ASN A 83 27.58 12.17 -2.38
N ASN A 84 28.61 13.02 -2.31
CA ASN A 84 28.71 14.39 -2.84
C ASN A 84 28.45 14.57 -4.36
N ARG A 85 28.03 13.54 -5.09
CA ARG A 85 27.79 13.59 -6.54
C ARG A 85 26.49 14.30 -6.90
N ASN A 86 25.49 14.22 -6.03
CA ASN A 86 24.25 14.98 -6.15
C ASN A 86 24.20 15.98 -5.00
N LYS A 87 24.28 17.29 -5.30
CA LYS A 87 24.15 18.34 -4.29
C LYS A 87 22.78 18.21 -3.62
N ALA A 88 22.69 17.51 -2.49
CA ALA A 88 21.52 17.60 -1.63
C ALA A 88 21.29 19.09 -1.34
N TYR A 89 20.09 19.60 -1.59
CA TYR A 89 19.80 21.03 -1.53
C TYR A 89 19.94 21.58 -0.10
N GLY A 90 21.15 21.96 0.29
CA GLY A 90 21.43 22.66 1.56
C GLY A 90 20.85 21.99 2.80
N VAL A 91 20.69 20.66 2.77
CA VAL A 91 20.06 19.91 3.86
C VAL A 91 21.00 19.88 5.05
N LYS A 92 20.51 20.35 6.21
CA LYS A 92 21.25 20.32 7.47
C LYS A 92 20.70 19.20 8.34
N TYR A 93 21.58 18.38 8.89
CA TYR A 93 21.18 17.35 9.84
C TYR A 93 21.44 17.79 11.27
N ILE A 94 20.48 17.53 12.15
CA ILE A 94 20.54 17.90 13.56
C ILE A 94 20.49 16.62 14.39
N TYR A 95 21.33 16.51 15.41
CA TYR A 95 21.27 15.43 16.39
C TYR A 95 21.43 16.00 17.80
N LYS A 96 20.52 15.64 18.70
CA LYS A 96 20.48 16.15 20.09
C LYS A 96 20.54 17.68 20.18
N GLY A 97 19.93 18.38 19.24
CA GLY A 97 19.90 19.85 19.17
C GLY A 97 21.12 20.51 18.52
N GLU A 98 22.13 19.74 18.12
CA GLU A 98 23.34 20.26 17.46
C GLU A 98 23.34 19.95 15.95
N ILE A 99 23.78 20.92 15.14
CA ILE A 99 23.94 20.73 13.69
C ILE A 99 25.19 19.88 13.44
N ILE A 100 25.03 18.79 12.70
CA ILE A 100 26.14 17.94 12.28
C ILE A 100 26.82 18.60 11.06
N ASN A 101 28.00 19.17 11.30
CA ASN A 101 28.76 19.87 10.25
C ASN A 101 29.68 18.94 9.44
N ASN A 102 30.05 17.78 9.99
CA ASN A 102 31.02 16.87 9.36
C ASN A 102 30.67 15.40 9.67
N PHE A 103 30.53 14.61 8.61
CA PHE A 103 30.20 13.18 8.62
C PHE A 103 31.43 12.27 8.41
N GLU A 104 32.63 12.76 8.73
CA GLU A 104 33.82 11.92 8.85
C GLU A 104 33.73 10.95 10.03
N PHE A 105 34.39 9.79 9.91
CA PHE A 105 34.39 8.73 10.92
C PHE A 105 34.80 9.26 12.30
N LYS A 106 35.92 10.00 12.39
CA LYS A 106 36.39 10.52 13.70
C LYS A 106 35.44 11.56 14.29
N SER A 107 34.78 12.37 13.46
CA SER A 107 33.76 13.33 13.91
C SER A 107 32.55 12.62 14.51
N ILE A 108 32.03 11.61 13.81
CA ILE A 108 30.89 10.81 14.27
C ILE A 108 31.23 10.08 15.57
N TYR A 109 32.35 9.36 15.60
CA TYR A 109 32.75 8.51 16.71
C TYR A 109 33.22 9.30 17.95
N ASN A 110 34.03 10.34 17.80
CA ASN A 110 34.62 11.03 18.95
C ASN A 110 33.78 12.22 19.48
N ARG A 111 32.90 12.79 18.64
CA ARG A 111 32.18 14.03 18.99
C ARG A 111 30.66 13.89 18.95
N VAL A 112 30.10 13.43 17.84
CA VAL A 112 28.64 13.55 17.61
C VAL A 112 27.85 12.46 18.34
N PHE A 113 28.20 11.19 18.13
CA PHE A 113 27.49 10.05 18.71
C PHE A 113 28.25 9.38 19.85
N GLY A 114 29.58 9.52 19.88
CA GLY A 114 30.43 8.92 20.90
C GLY A 114 30.84 7.48 20.58
N PRO A 115 31.60 6.84 21.48
CA PRO A 115 32.05 5.47 21.30
C PRO A 115 30.87 4.48 21.31
N THR A 116 31.00 3.42 20.52
CA THR A 116 29.98 2.36 20.36
C THR A 116 30.64 1.00 20.15
N TYR A 117 29.82 -0.05 20.07
CA TYR A 117 30.23 -1.39 19.71
C TYR A 117 30.97 -1.42 18.39
N PRO A 118 31.91 -2.34 18.23
CA PRO A 118 32.68 -2.43 17.02
C PRO A 118 31.79 -2.82 15.85
N GLY A 119 31.70 -1.88 14.90
CA GLY A 119 30.92 -2.02 13.67
C GLY A 119 31.34 -3.21 12.81
N LEU A 120 30.61 -3.42 11.72
CA LEU A 120 30.81 -4.57 10.82
C LEU A 120 31.58 -4.13 9.57
N LEU A 121 32.73 -4.77 9.29
CA LEU A 121 33.41 -4.64 8.01
C LEU A 121 32.97 -5.75 7.06
N ASN A 122 32.37 -5.39 5.93
CA ASN A 122 32.12 -6.32 4.84
C ASN A 122 33.34 -6.38 3.92
N GLU A 123 34.12 -7.46 4.05
CA GLU A 123 35.37 -7.64 3.30
C GLU A 123 35.20 -7.67 1.77
N LYS A 124 34.06 -8.16 1.28
CA LYS A 124 33.81 -8.28 -0.17
C LYS A 124 33.58 -6.91 -0.82
N THR A 125 32.95 -6.00 -0.08
CA THR A 125 32.57 -4.68 -0.61
C THR A 125 33.46 -3.56 -0.07
N HIS A 126 34.35 -3.87 0.88
CA HIS A 126 35.13 -2.90 1.65
C HIS A 126 34.28 -1.81 2.32
N ASN A 127 33.04 -2.14 2.67
CA ASN A 127 32.13 -1.25 3.37
C ASN A 127 32.19 -1.52 4.86
N TYR A 128 32.49 -0.49 5.65
CA TYR A 128 32.43 -0.54 7.10
C TYR A 128 31.16 0.12 7.61
N TYR A 129 30.44 -0.54 8.50
CA TYR A 129 29.20 -0.06 9.12
C TYR A 129 29.41 0.21 10.61
N LEU A 130 29.57 1.49 10.97
CA LEU A 130 29.57 1.90 12.38
C LEU A 130 28.14 1.96 12.89
N SER A 131 27.79 1.14 13.87
CA SER A 131 26.40 1.00 14.35
C SER A 131 26.20 1.60 15.73
N TYR A 132 25.05 2.23 15.91
CA TYR A 132 24.45 2.62 17.18
C TYR A 132 23.04 2.04 17.24
N ILE A 133 22.40 2.12 18.40
CA ILE A 133 21.00 1.72 18.55
C ILE A 133 20.15 2.55 17.58
N GLY A 134 19.57 1.87 16.59
CA GLY A 134 18.66 2.39 15.58
C GLY A 134 19.23 3.35 14.55
N ILE A 135 20.55 3.47 14.44
CA ILE A 135 21.20 4.25 13.37
C ILE A 135 22.58 3.67 13.06
N ALA A 136 22.96 3.64 11.78
CA ALA A 136 24.28 3.22 11.35
C ALA A 136 24.85 4.13 10.26
N PHE A 137 26.18 4.18 10.21
CA PHE A 137 26.95 4.98 9.28
C PHE A 137 27.80 4.06 8.42
N LYS A 138 27.64 4.17 7.11
CA LYS A 138 28.40 3.43 6.11
C LYS A 138 29.61 4.25 5.68
N PHE A 139 30.77 3.60 5.63
CA PHE A 139 32.02 4.15 5.11
C PHE A 139 32.52 3.22 4.01
N ASP A 140 32.66 3.76 2.80
CA ASP A 140 33.08 3.00 1.63
C ASP A 140 34.62 2.93 1.56
N ASN A 141 35.15 1.91 0.89
CA ASN A 141 36.59 1.73 0.61
C ASN A 141 37.49 1.65 1.85
N VAL A 142 36.99 1.08 2.95
CA VAL A 142 37.77 0.82 4.15
C VAL A 142 38.63 -0.43 3.95
N ILE A 143 39.91 -0.23 3.68
CA ILE A 143 40.87 -1.31 3.43
C ILE A 143 41.77 -1.47 4.65
N ILE A 144 41.59 -2.58 5.37
CA ILE A 144 42.40 -2.95 6.53
C ILE A 144 43.18 -4.23 6.21
N LYS A 145 44.52 -4.17 6.32
CA LYS A 145 45.37 -5.35 6.13
C LYS A 145 45.08 -6.36 7.25
N ASN A 146 44.89 -7.64 6.90
CA ASN A 146 44.62 -8.75 7.82
C ASN A 146 43.33 -8.62 8.67
N ALA A 147 42.26 -8.03 8.13
CA ALA A 147 40.99 -7.82 8.83
C ALA A 147 40.42 -9.09 9.52
N LYS A 148 40.53 -10.27 8.92
CA LYS A 148 40.07 -11.56 9.48
C LYS A 148 40.68 -11.93 10.84
N ASN A 149 41.89 -11.45 11.12
CA ASN A 149 42.61 -11.78 12.35
C ASN A 149 42.36 -10.78 13.47
N HIS A 150 41.69 -9.67 13.18
CA HIS A 150 41.40 -8.62 14.13
C HIS A 150 40.07 -8.89 14.83
N LYS A 151 40.07 -8.74 16.16
CA LYS A 151 38.80 -8.64 16.87
C LYS A 151 38.12 -7.35 16.43
N THR A 152 36.80 -7.33 16.50
CA THR A 152 35.98 -6.20 16.07
C THR A 152 36.44 -4.88 16.72
N ASP A 153 36.82 -4.88 18.01
CA ASP A 153 37.38 -3.72 18.73
C ASP A 153 38.71 -3.18 18.15
N ASP A 154 39.53 -4.06 17.55
CA ASP A 154 40.79 -3.66 16.93
C ASP A 154 40.55 -2.79 15.70
N LEU A 155 39.42 -2.98 14.99
CA LEU A 155 39.06 -2.20 13.81
C LEU A 155 38.82 -0.74 14.15
N ILE A 156 38.07 -0.45 15.22
CA ILE A 156 37.84 0.93 15.68
C ILE A 156 39.17 1.60 16.03
N ARG A 157 40.07 0.89 16.72
CA ARG A 157 41.40 1.43 17.07
C ARG A 157 42.22 1.75 15.83
N ILE A 158 42.19 0.88 14.82
CA ILE A 158 42.89 1.10 13.55
C ILE A 158 42.31 2.31 12.81
N LEU A 159 40.99 2.43 12.74
CA LEU A 159 40.29 3.55 12.07
C LEU A 159 40.45 4.89 12.79
N THR A 160 40.50 4.87 14.13
CA THR A 160 40.70 6.11 14.90
C THR A 160 42.14 6.61 14.77
N ASN A 161 43.10 5.70 14.66
CA ASN A 161 44.53 6.01 14.53
C ASN A 161 45.01 6.15 13.07
N SER A 162 44.14 5.94 12.07
CA SER A 162 44.52 6.12 10.67
C SER A 162 44.89 7.58 10.39
N LYS A 163 45.85 7.80 9.48
CA LYS A 163 46.24 9.16 9.08
C LYS A 163 45.10 9.87 8.35
N ASP A 164 44.49 9.15 7.41
CA ASP A 164 43.34 9.62 6.65
C ASP A 164 42.04 9.33 7.40
N ASP A 165 41.07 10.23 7.31
CA ASP A 165 39.71 10.02 7.81
C ASP A 165 38.80 9.52 6.68
N PHE A 166 37.72 8.85 7.06
CA PHE A 166 36.78 8.25 6.12
C PHE A 166 35.49 9.05 6.10
N ASN A 167 35.08 9.51 4.92
CA ASN A 167 33.79 10.18 4.74
C ASN A 167 32.67 9.14 4.78
N CYS A 168 31.62 9.42 5.55
CA CYS A 168 30.42 8.61 5.53
C CYS A 168 29.72 8.76 4.17
N SER A 169 29.41 7.62 3.54
CA SER A 169 28.73 7.54 2.24
C SER A 169 27.21 7.49 2.40
N ALA A 170 26.72 6.86 3.47
CA ALA A 170 25.30 6.76 3.77
C ALA A 170 25.02 6.60 5.27
N ILE A 171 23.86 7.11 5.69
CA ILE A 171 23.31 6.91 7.04
C ILE A 171 22.06 6.04 6.89
N THR A 172 21.90 5.06 7.75
CA THR A 172 20.72 4.19 7.76
C THR A 172 20.05 4.24 9.12
N ILE A 173 18.76 4.55 9.16
CA ILE A 173 17.92 4.55 10.37
C ILE A 173 16.94 3.39 10.29
N PHE A 174 16.89 2.61 11.37
CA PHE A 174 16.18 1.33 11.46
C PHE A 174 15.75 1.08 12.91
N LYS A 175 14.94 0.05 13.18
CA LYS A 175 14.61 -0.37 14.56
C LYS A 175 15.54 -1.50 15.04
N GLY A 176 16.05 -1.37 16.27
CA GLY A 176 16.89 -2.36 16.95
C GLY A 176 18.26 -1.84 17.34
N ASP A 177 19.11 -2.71 17.88
CA ASP A 177 20.31 -2.31 18.63
C ASP A 177 21.57 -2.12 17.76
N SER A 178 21.67 -2.85 16.65
CA SER A 178 22.79 -2.75 15.72
C SER A 178 22.36 -3.06 14.29
N TRP A 179 23.08 -2.52 13.29
CA TRP A 179 22.70 -2.74 11.89
C TRP A 179 22.74 -4.22 11.50
N ASN A 180 23.75 -4.96 11.94
CA ASN A 180 23.91 -6.38 11.60
C ASN A 180 22.75 -7.25 12.10
N GLU A 181 22.30 -7.01 13.34
CA GLU A 181 21.18 -7.76 13.92
C GLU A 181 19.86 -7.31 13.28
N SER A 182 19.63 -6.00 13.18
CA SER A 182 18.41 -5.45 12.62
C SER A 182 18.23 -5.78 11.14
N SER A 183 19.30 -5.79 10.34
CA SER A 183 19.21 -6.16 8.93
C SER A 183 18.78 -7.63 8.76
N ASN A 184 19.30 -8.52 9.59
CA ASN A 184 18.89 -9.93 9.58
C ASN A 184 17.44 -10.08 10.03
N LYS A 185 17.04 -9.41 11.12
CA LYS A 185 15.65 -9.41 11.59
C LYS A 185 14.67 -8.87 10.54
N ILE A 186 15.06 -7.83 9.80
CA ILE A 186 14.25 -7.29 8.68
C ILE A 186 14.13 -8.34 7.58
N ILE A 187 15.22 -8.99 7.19
CA ILE A 187 15.21 -10.06 6.18
C ILE A 187 14.31 -11.21 6.64
N ASP A 188 14.40 -11.62 7.91
CA ASP A 188 13.56 -12.68 8.48
C ASP A 188 12.08 -12.30 8.42
N LEU A 189 11.73 -11.05 8.78
CA LEU A 189 10.35 -10.53 8.68
C LEU A 189 9.85 -10.48 7.23
N LEU A 190 10.70 -10.07 6.28
CA LEU A 190 10.35 -10.04 4.86
C LEU A 190 10.10 -11.45 4.30
N ASN A 191 10.88 -12.42 4.78
CA ASN A 191 10.82 -13.83 4.38
C ASN A 191 9.81 -14.67 5.19
N LEU A 192 9.03 -14.06 6.09
CA LEU A 192 8.02 -14.80 6.85
C LEU A 192 7.05 -15.50 5.88
N PRO A 193 6.85 -16.83 6.03
CA PRO A 193 6.09 -17.61 5.08
C PRO A 193 4.60 -17.24 5.10
N LYS A 194 4.07 -16.89 6.29
CA LYS A 194 2.66 -16.56 6.45
C LYS A 194 2.43 -15.07 6.29
N PHE A 195 1.49 -14.70 5.42
CA PHE A 195 1.12 -13.29 5.19
C PHE A 195 0.64 -12.60 6.48
N ASN A 196 -0.19 -13.27 7.29
CA ASN A 196 -0.68 -12.68 8.54
C ASN A 196 0.44 -12.44 9.54
N ASP A 197 1.35 -13.41 9.70
CA ASP A 197 2.51 -13.28 10.59
C ASP A 197 3.42 -12.14 10.13
N LYS A 198 3.57 -11.96 8.82
CA LYS A 198 4.28 -10.80 8.24
C LYS A 198 3.61 -9.48 8.61
N ILE A 199 2.30 -9.35 8.40
CA ILE A 199 1.55 -8.12 8.75
C ILE A 199 1.61 -7.83 10.26
N VAL A 200 1.38 -8.83 11.10
CA VAL A 200 1.41 -8.71 12.57
C VAL A 200 2.82 -8.41 13.06
N GLY A 201 3.84 -9.09 12.52
CA GLY A 201 5.25 -8.87 12.83
C GLY A 201 5.67 -7.44 12.54
N PHE A 202 5.37 -6.93 11.33
CA PHE A 202 5.62 -5.52 11.00
C PHE A 202 4.77 -4.55 11.82
N ALA A 203 3.53 -4.91 12.20
CA ALA A 203 2.69 -4.06 13.06
C ALA A 203 3.23 -3.92 14.48
N ASN A 204 3.72 -5.01 15.07
CA ASN A 204 4.26 -5.00 16.41
C ASN A 204 5.61 -4.29 16.43
N GLU A 205 6.53 -4.71 15.56
CA GLU A 205 7.88 -4.18 15.51
C GLU A 205 7.89 -2.70 15.13
N TYR A 206 7.11 -2.31 14.12
CA TYR A 206 7.07 -0.94 13.59
C TYR A 206 5.82 -0.15 14.01
N SER A 207 5.34 -0.39 15.23
CA SER A 207 4.34 0.48 15.84
C SER A 207 4.89 1.91 16.03
N ILE A 208 4.05 2.91 15.77
CA ILE A 208 4.37 4.33 15.95
C ILE A 208 3.59 4.86 17.14
N ASN A 209 4.27 5.58 18.03
CA ASN A 209 3.60 6.41 19.03
C ASN A 209 3.27 7.78 18.41
N TYR A 210 2.07 7.95 17.89
CA TYR A 210 1.69 9.18 17.21
C TYR A 210 1.57 10.40 18.15
N LYS A 211 1.59 10.21 19.47
CA LYS A 211 1.67 11.33 20.43
C LYS A 211 3.04 12.01 20.41
N SER A 212 4.11 11.29 20.02
CA SER A 212 5.45 11.88 19.93
C SER A 212 5.69 12.63 18.62
N LEU A 213 4.84 12.42 17.62
CA LEU A 213 4.82 13.21 16.38
C LEU A 213 4.34 14.63 16.71
N LYS A 214 5.28 15.57 16.88
CA LYS A 214 5.02 17.02 17.02
C LYS A 214 4.52 17.64 15.70
N LEU A 215 3.44 17.12 15.13
CA LEU A 215 2.83 17.63 13.89
C LEU A 215 1.65 18.53 14.19
N ASN A 216 1.92 19.78 14.57
CA ASN A 216 0.92 20.77 14.98
C ASN A 216 -0.20 21.05 13.95
N ASN A 217 -0.09 20.57 12.70
CA ASN A 217 -1.00 20.87 11.60
C ASN A 217 -1.68 19.64 10.97
N TYR A 218 -1.58 18.44 11.57
CA TYR A 218 -2.24 17.26 11.01
C TYR A 218 -3.73 17.20 11.42
N PRO A 219 -4.69 17.06 10.49
CA PRO A 219 -6.11 16.90 10.84
C PRO A 219 -6.38 15.65 11.69
N PHE A 220 -5.44 14.70 11.73
CA PHE A 220 -5.54 13.46 12.50
C PHE A 220 -5.09 13.58 13.97
N GLN A 221 -4.58 14.73 14.43
CA GLN A 221 -4.12 14.87 15.82
C GLN A 221 -5.25 15.03 16.84
N LYS A 222 -6.47 15.39 16.44
CA LYS A 222 -7.51 15.75 17.42
C LYS A 222 -8.19 14.57 18.11
N ASN A 223 -8.12 13.34 17.58
CA ASN A 223 -8.78 12.17 18.16
C ASN A 223 -7.91 10.91 17.98
N ASN A 224 -8.09 9.91 18.84
CA ASN A 224 -7.51 8.58 18.68
C ASN A 224 -7.80 8.05 17.26
N PHE A 225 -6.80 8.04 16.37
CA PHE A 225 -7.03 7.61 14.99
C PHE A 225 -7.04 6.08 14.91
N ILE A 226 -7.92 5.58 14.06
CA ILE A 226 -8.09 4.16 13.80
C ILE A 226 -7.07 3.74 12.73
N GLN A 227 -6.47 2.58 12.94
CA GLN A 227 -5.66 1.91 11.95
C GLN A 227 -6.21 0.50 11.78
N ILE A 228 -6.67 0.17 10.57
CA ILE A 228 -7.12 -1.18 10.27
C ILE A 228 -5.87 -2.03 9.97
N GLN A 229 -5.75 -3.16 10.64
CA GLN A 229 -4.61 -4.07 10.46
C GLN A 229 -4.90 -5.05 9.32
N SER A 230 -6.10 -5.62 9.32
CA SER A 230 -6.55 -6.54 8.29
C SER A 230 -8.08 -6.62 8.23
N ALA A 231 -8.58 -7.00 7.06
CA ALA A 231 -9.96 -7.43 6.86
C ALA A 231 -10.02 -8.95 6.75
N ASN A 232 -10.71 -9.61 7.67
CA ASN A 232 -10.95 -11.04 7.66
C ASN A 232 -12.31 -11.31 7.02
N LEU A 233 -12.27 -11.88 5.82
CA LEU A 233 -13.42 -12.05 4.97
C LEU A 233 -13.74 -13.54 4.88
N ASP A 234 -14.86 -13.94 5.48
CA ASP A 234 -15.33 -15.31 5.37
C ASP A 234 -16.51 -15.35 4.40
N LEU A 235 -16.32 -15.97 3.25
CA LEU A 235 -17.36 -16.03 2.24
C LEU A 235 -18.53 -16.92 2.65
N THR A 236 -18.34 -17.84 3.61
CA THR A 236 -19.39 -18.77 4.06
C THR A 236 -20.47 -18.10 4.89
N CYS A 237 -20.22 -16.91 5.42
CA CYS A 237 -21.14 -16.17 6.26
C CYS A 237 -21.46 -14.78 5.69
N ASP A 238 -22.65 -14.27 6.01
CA ASP A 238 -23.08 -12.91 5.65
C ASP A 238 -22.46 -11.84 6.57
N SER A 239 -21.31 -12.12 7.19
CA SER A 239 -20.64 -11.23 8.14
C SER A 239 -19.14 -11.18 7.88
N TYR A 240 -18.62 -9.98 7.69
CA TYR A 240 -17.19 -9.74 7.43
C TYR A 240 -16.57 -9.00 8.60
N GLN A 241 -15.40 -9.42 9.06
CA GLN A 241 -14.78 -8.88 10.25
C GLN A 241 -13.61 -7.96 9.88
N LEU A 242 -13.67 -6.71 10.30
CA LEU A 242 -12.55 -5.77 10.24
C LEU A 242 -11.79 -5.77 11.56
N SER A 243 -10.51 -6.12 11.54
CA SER A 243 -9.61 -6.07 12.69
C SER A 243 -8.84 -4.76 12.69
N TYR A 244 -9.04 -3.93 13.71
CA TYR A 244 -8.49 -2.59 13.79
C TYR A 244 -7.96 -2.24 15.17
N THR A 245 -6.96 -1.38 15.21
CA THR A 245 -6.46 -0.80 16.45
C THR A 245 -6.85 0.67 16.52
N ILE A 246 -7.21 1.08 17.73
CA ILE A 246 -7.32 2.50 18.07
C ILE A 246 -5.98 2.88 18.68
N ASN A 247 -5.31 3.87 18.13
CA ASN A 247 -4.08 4.39 18.73
C ASN A 247 -4.42 5.23 19.96
N SER A 248 -4.89 4.55 21.00
CA SER A 248 -4.89 5.03 22.38
C SER A 248 -3.60 4.55 23.05
N SER A 249 -3.32 4.99 24.28
CA SER A 249 -2.07 4.70 25.02
C SER A 249 -1.71 3.20 25.14
N SER A 250 -2.60 2.29 24.76
CA SER A 250 -2.32 0.87 24.48
C SER A 250 -3.08 0.43 23.21
N PRO A 251 -2.42 -0.21 22.23
CA PRO A 251 -3.06 -0.70 21.01
C PRO A 251 -3.83 -2.00 21.30
N VAL A 252 -5.06 -1.88 21.79
CA VAL A 252 -5.97 -3.04 21.88
C VAL A 252 -6.50 -3.34 20.48
N LEU A 253 -6.40 -4.61 20.07
CA LEU A 253 -6.98 -5.09 18.83
C LEU A 253 -8.50 -5.24 18.99
N ASN A 254 -9.25 -4.42 18.27
CA ASN A 254 -10.70 -4.44 18.21
C ASN A 254 -11.17 -5.13 16.93
N HIS A 255 -12.41 -5.60 16.95
CA HIS A 255 -13.06 -6.25 15.83
C HIS A 255 -14.41 -5.59 15.56
N PHE A 256 -14.75 -5.37 14.29
CA PHE A 256 -16.05 -4.88 13.87
C PHE A 256 -16.62 -5.76 12.77
N ASN A 257 -17.82 -6.28 12.98
CA ASN A 257 -18.48 -7.16 12.02
C ASN A 257 -19.46 -6.36 11.15
N ILE A 258 -19.28 -6.43 9.84
CA ILE A 258 -20.18 -5.85 8.83
C ILE A 258 -21.06 -6.96 8.28
N SER A 259 -22.37 -6.82 8.44
CA SER A 259 -23.37 -7.67 7.80
C SER A 259 -24.21 -6.86 6.81
N PHE A 260 -24.20 -7.27 5.54
CA PHE A 260 -24.96 -6.61 4.49
C PHE A 260 -26.47 -6.66 4.79
N GLY A 261 -27.14 -5.54 4.53
CA GLY A 261 -28.57 -5.36 4.83
C GLY A 261 -28.91 -5.19 6.32
N LYS A 262 -27.96 -5.38 7.24
CA LYS A 262 -28.17 -5.26 8.70
C LYS A 262 -27.37 -4.10 9.31
N THR A 263 -26.06 -4.07 9.08
CA THR A 263 -25.17 -3.04 9.64
C THR A 263 -25.59 -1.68 9.13
N THR A 264 -25.73 -0.74 10.06
CA THR A 264 -26.24 0.60 9.75
C THR A 264 -25.14 1.60 9.44
N MET A 265 -25.46 2.64 8.65
CA MET A 265 -24.57 3.78 8.42
C MET A 265 -24.16 4.46 9.73
N GLN A 266 -25.04 4.50 10.73
CA GLN A 266 -24.76 5.06 12.05
C GLN A 266 -23.70 4.24 12.79
N GLU A 267 -23.79 2.91 12.79
CA GLU A 267 -22.78 2.03 13.39
C GLU A 267 -21.40 2.21 12.74
N ILE A 268 -21.36 2.32 11.41
CA ILE A 268 -20.11 2.59 10.69
C ILE A 268 -19.51 3.94 11.12
N VAL A 269 -20.30 5.01 11.11
CA VAL A 269 -19.82 6.35 11.47
C VAL A 269 -19.43 6.44 12.95
N GLN A 270 -20.15 5.74 13.83
CA GLN A 270 -19.81 5.66 15.25
C GLN A 270 -18.49 4.91 15.47
N THR A 271 -18.22 3.87 14.69
CA THR A 271 -17.01 3.05 14.83
C THR A 271 -15.81 3.72 14.18
N PHE A 272 -15.92 4.16 12.93
CA PHE A 272 -14.81 4.61 12.10
C PHE A 272 -14.71 6.14 11.97
N GLY A 273 -15.67 6.88 12.52
CA GLY A 273 -15.76 8.33 12.37
C GLY A 273 -16.46 8.75 11.08
N THR A 274 -16.46 10.05 10.81
CA THR A 274 -17.03 10.59 9.56
C THR A 274 -16.15 10.23 8.36
N PRO A 275 -16.74 9.91 7.19
CA PRO A 275 -15.95 9.65 5.99
C PRO A 275 -15.23 10.92 5.52
N GLN A 276 -14.14 10.73 4.76
CA GLN A 276 -13.39 11.83 4.16
C GLN A 276 -14.14 12.42 2.97
N GLU A 277 -14.97 11.62 2.30
CA GLU A 277 -15.86 12.06 1.23
C GLU A 277 -17.17 11.27 1.27
N SER A 278 -18.28 11.93 0.93
CA SER A 278 -19.61 11.32 0.84
C SER A 278 -20.28 11.72 -0.47
N ILE A 279 -20.67 10.73 -1.28
CA ILE A 279 -21.25 10.92 -2.60
C ILE A 279 -22.65 10.28 -2.63
N ILE A 280 -23.62 10.92 -3.29
CA ILE A 280 -24.92 10.33 -3.57
C ILE A 280 -24.99 9.98 -5.06
N LYS A 281 -25.36 8.75 -5.38
CA LYS A 281 -25.61 8.28 -6.75
C LYS A 281 -27.07 7.87 -6.91
N CYS A 282 -27.68 8.24 -8.03
CA CYS A 282 -29.01 7.78 -8.42
C CYS A 282 -28.87 6.71 -9.49
N LYS A 283 -29.69 5.66 -9.42
CA LYS A 283 -29.81 4.60 -10.41
C LYS A 283 -31.27 4.47 -10.79
N GLU A 284 -31.57 4.52 -12.08
CA GLU A 284 -32.92 4.23 -12.56
C GLU A 284 -33.13 2.72 -12.57
N CYS A 285 -34.23 2.24 -11.97
CA CYS A 285 -34.56 0.83 -12.00
C CYS A 285 -35.61 0.57 -13.08
N ASN A 286 -35.23 -0.15 -14.13
CA ASN A 286 -36.17 -0.67 -15.12
C ASN A 286 -36.97 -1.82 -14.49
N GLN A 287 -38.13 -1.51 -13.94
CA GLN A 287 -39.17 -2.50 -13.68
C GLN A 287 -40.28 -2.28 -14.70
N ASN A 288 -40.50 -3.28 -15.56
CA ASN A 288 -41.61 -3.46 -16.50
C ASN A 288 -42.49 -2.21 -16.74
N ASN A 289 -42.15 -1.45 -17.78
CA ASN A 289 -42.96 -0.56 -18.61
C ASN A 289 -44.00 0.42 -18.03
N THR A 290 -44.07 0.70 -16.72
CA THR A 290 -44.98 1.77 -16.24
C THR A 290 -44.47 2.68 -15.12
N ASP A 291 -43.42 2.34 -14.37
CA ASP A 291 -42.90 3.22 -13.30
C ASP A 291 -41.36 3.18 -13.22
N LYS A 292 -40.67 4.18 -13.79
CA LYS A 292 -39.22 4.39 -13.57
C LYS A 292 -38.99 4.82 -12.11
N ARG A 293 -38.71 3.86 -11.22
CA ARG A 293 -38.35 4.16 -9.83
C ARG A 293 -36.88 4.50 -9.72
N LYS A 294 -36.58 5.70 -9.21
CA LYS A 294 -35.22 6.13 -8.87
C LYS A 294 -34.77 5.52 -7.54
N GLN A 295 -33.69 4.75 -7.58
CA GLN A 295 -33.02 4.20 -6.41
C GLN A 295 -31.77 5.02 -6.11
N PHE A 296 -31.68 5.54 -4.89
CA PHE A 296 -30.52 6.31 -4.47
C PHE A 296 -29.57 5.46 -3.62
N TYR A 297 -28.28 5.73 -3.78
CA TYR A 297 -27.19 5.13 -3.02
C TYR A 297 -26.32 6.23 -2.45
N ARG A 298 -25.81 6.03 -1.23
CA ARG A 298 -24.79 6.88 -0.63
C ARG A 298 -23.50 6.11 -0.54
N ILE A 299 -22.38 6.72 -0.92
CA ILE A 299 -21.05 6.14 -0.87
C ILE A 299 -20.22 6.96 0.12
N HIS A 300 -19.66 6.29 1.12
CA HIS A 300 -18.72 6.87 2.07
C HIS A 300 -17.31 6.37 1.74
N ASN A 301 -16.42 7.29 1.37
CA ASN A 301 -15.03 6.97 1.10
C ASN A 301 -14.19 7.20 2.36
N TYR A 302 -13.54 6.14 2.85
CA TYR A 302 -12.58 6.20 3.95
C TYR A 302 -11.17 5.98 3.40
N PHE A 303 -10.67 6.96 2.63
CA PHE A 303 -9.33 6.95 2.02
C PHE A 303 -8.23 6.53 3.00
N SER A 304 -8.19 7.06 4.23
CA SER A 304 -7.16 6.71 5.23
C SER A 304 -7.37 5.37 5.92
N LEU A 305 -8.49 4.68 5.67
CA LEU A 305 -8.77 3.34 6.19
C LEU A 305 -8.74 2.28 5.09
N GLY A 306 -8.61 2.69 3.83
CA GLY A 306 -8.44 1.78 2.69
C GLY A 306 -9.72 1.11 2.20
N PHE A 307 -10.89 1.67 2.50
CA PHE A 307 -12.16 1.11 2.03
C PHE A 307 -13.22 2.19 1.73
N ASP A 308 -14.22 1.81 0.96
CA ASP A 308 -15.46 2.57 0.79
C ASP A 308 -16.69 1.69 1.06
N ILE A 309 -17.76 2.32 1.54
CA ILE A 309 -19.03 1.66 1.85
C ILE A 309 -20.16 2.32 1.07
N THR A 310 -20.92 1.50 0.37
CA THR A 310 -22.15 1.91 -0.31
C THR A 310 -23.36 1.51 0.52
N TYR A 311 -24.28 2.46 0.75
CA TYR A 311 -25.54 2.25 1.43
C TYR A 311 -26.69 2.40 0.45
N LYS A 312 -27.70 1.52 0.58
CA LYS A 312 -28.96 1.67 -0.16
C LYS A 312 -29.86 2.64 0.60
N LEU A 313 -30.20 3.77 -0.02
CA LEU A 313 -31.12 4.75 0.57
C LEU A 313 -32.55 4.25 0.36
N SER A 314 -33.28 4.02 1.45
CA SER A 314 -34.68 3.57 1.38
C SER A 314 -35.61 4.79 1.34
N ASN A 315 -36.37 4.92 0.26
CA ASN A 315 -37.44 5.92 0.15
C ASN A 315 -38.62 5.47 1.02
N GLY A 316 -38.61 5.81 2.31
CA GLY A 316 -39.81 5.73 3.16
C GLY A 316 -39.76 4.87 4.43
N ASN A 317 -38.60 4.36 4.85
CA ASN A 317 -38.55 3.68 6.16
C ASN A 317 -38.56 4.68 7.31
N ARG A 318 -39.63 4.64 8.11
CA ARG A 318 -39.86 5.49 9.31
C ARG A 318 -38.77 5.32 10.40
N ASN A 319 -37.93 4.29 10.29
CA ASN A 319 -36.82 4.00 11.22
C ASN A 319 -35.45 4.49 10.73
N GLY A 320 -35.37 5.22 9.61
CA GLY A 320 -34.33 6.23 9.32
C GLY A 320 -32.88 5.79 9.05
N SER A 321 -32.51 4.52 9.19
CA SER A 321 -31.11 4.10 9.05
C SER A 321 -30.82 3.40 7.73
N ASN A 322 -29.90 3.97 6.94
CA ASN A 322 -29.42 3.38 5.70
C ASN A 322 -28.48 2.22 6.03
N VAL A 323 -28.69 1.06 5.42
CA VAL A 323 -27.90 -0.15 5.69
C VAL A 323 -26.81 -0.35 4.65
N VAL A 324 -25.74 -1.00 5.07
CA VAL A 324 -24.60 -1.35 4.20
C VAL A 324 -25.07 -2.31 3.11
N ASN A 325 -24.82 -1.95 1.85
CA ASN A 325 -25.16 -2.73 0.66
C ASN A 325 -23.91 -3.25 -0.05
N LYS A 326 -22.78 -2.59 0.10
CA LYS A 326 -21.52 -2.99 -0.54
C LYS A 326 -20.33 -2.43 0.23
N LEU A 327 -19.26 -3.20 0.30
CA LEU A 327 -17.96 -2.83 0.86
C LEU A 327 -16.89 -3.03 -0.21
N THR A 328 -16.08 -2.02 -0.49
CA THR A 328 -14.93 -2.14 -1.39
C THR A 328 -13.65 -1.87 -0.62
N ILE A 329 -12.72 -2.83 -0.68
CA ILE A 329 -11.40 -2.80 -0.03
C ILE A 329 -10.33 -2.51 -1.08
N HIS A 330 -9.39 -1.62 -0.77
CA HIS A 330 -8.35 -1.14 -1.67
C HIS A 330 -6.95 -1.57 -1.22
N ASN A 331 -6.16 -2.12 -2.16
CA ASN A 331 -4.82 -2.64 -1.88
C ASN A 331 -3.68 -1.63 -2.13
N ASN A 332 -3.98 -0.44 -2.66
CA ASN A 332 -3.01 0.63 -2.94
C ASN A 332 -1.78 0.15 -3.75
N ILE A 333 -2.00 -0.51 -4.88
CA ILE A 333 -0.93 -1.08 -5.72
C ILE A 333 -0.32 0.00 -6.63
N PRO A 334 1.02 0.12 -6.76
CA PRO A 334 1.68 1.14 -7.59
C PRO A 334 1.18 1.27 -9.03
N ASN A 335 0.83 0.17 -9.70
CA ASN A 335 0.39 0.16 -11.10
C ASN A 335 -1.11 0.44 -11.26
N SER A 336 -1.83 0.72 -10.17
CA SER A 336 -3.26 1.07 -10.20
C SER A 336 -3.45 2.57 -10.40
N LEU A 337 -4.49 2.96 -11.14
CA LEU A 337 -4.90 4.37 -11.27
C LEU A 337 -5.27 5.02 -9.93
N GLU A 338 -5.75 4.24 -8.97
CA GLU A 338 -6.09 4.72 -7.63
C GLU A 338 -4.91 4.67 -6.65
N PHE A 339 -3.68 4.47 -7.14
CA PHE A 339 -2.49 4.47 -6.30
C PHE A 339 -2.33 5.79 -5.54
N GLN A 340 -2.06 5.69 -4.23
CA GLN A 340 -2.01 6.78 -3.26
C GLN A 340 -3.32 7.54 -3.03
N LYS A 341 -4.45 7.09 -3.61
CA LYS A 341 -5.78 7.60 -3.27
C LYS A 341 -6.28 7.02 -1.95
N TYR A 342 -6.11 5.71 -1.78
CA TYR A 342 -6.46 4.97 -0.56
C TYR A 342 -5.20 4.47 0.17
N GLU A 343 -5.27 4.41 1.49
CA GLU A 343 -4.35 3.63 2.31
C GLU A 343 -4.56 2.14 1.99
N ARG A 344 -3.49 1.35 2.04
CA ARG A 344 -3.60 -0.09 1.82
C ARG A 344 -4.37 -0.74 2.97
N LEU A 345 -5.40 -1.52 2.64
CA LEU A 345 -6.08 -2.39 3.58
C LEU A 345 -5.81 -3.87 3.24
N PRO A 346 -4.89 -4.53 3.96
CA PRO A 346 -4.66 -5.97 3.82
C PRO A 346 -5.95 -6.76 4.11
N PHE A 347 -6.24 -7.78 3.32
CA PHE A 347 -7.34 -8.69 3.56
C PHE A 347 -6.89 -10.15 3.49
N ILE A 348 -7.65 -10.98 4.19
CA ILE A 348 -7.55 -12.43 4.21
C ILE A 348 -8.94 -12.95 3.87
N LEU A 349 -9.03 -13.82 2.88
CA LEU A 349 -10.27 -14.35 2.36
C LEU A 349 -10.32 -15.87 2.56
N LYS A 350 -11.36 -16.33 3.24
CA LYS A 350 -11.69 -17.75 3.40
C LYS A 350 -12.71 -18.15 2.32
N PRO A 351 -12.36 -19.10 1.43
CA PRO A 351 -13.23 -19.50 0.32
C PRO A 351 -14.45 -20.31 0.80
N TRP A 352 -15.49 -20.33 -0.04
CA TRP A 352 -16.72 -21.07 0.24
C TRP A 352 -16.55 -22.57 -0.04
N ASN A 353 -16.90 -23.40 0.95
CA ASN A 353 -16.84 -24.87 1.04
C ASN A 353 -15.54 -25.45 1.60
N ILE A 354 -15.61 -25.89 2.87
CA ILE A 354 -15.37 -27.29 3.27
C ILE A 354 -16.42 -27.66 4.35
N SER A 355 -17.41 -28.47 3.96
CA SER A 355 -18.43 -29.19 4.76
C SER A 355 -19.05 -28.53 6.00
N ASN A 356 -20.14 -27.78 5.80
CA ASN A 356 -21.21 -27.66 6.80
C ASN A 356 -22.47 -28.36 6.26
N ASP A 357 -22.49 -29.68 6.32
CA ASP A 357 -23.76 -30.40 6.41
C ASP A 357 -24.07 -30.62 7.90
N LYS A 358 -24.83 -29.67 8.45
CA LYS A 358 -25.60 -29.71 9.70
C LYS A 358 -24.82 -30.04 10.99
N GLN A 359 -24.51 -29.02 11.80
CA GLN A 359 -24.80 -29.01 13.25
C GLN A 359 -24.66 -27.59 13.84
N ASP A 360 -25.34 -27.40 14.97
CA ASP A 360 -25.88 -26.15 15.53
C ASP A 360 -24.94 -24.92 15.73
N PRO A 361 -25.47 -23.69 15.67
CA PRO A 361 -24.72 -22.43 15.81
C PRO A 361 -24.43 -22.03 17.28
N SER A 362 -24.04 -22.98 18.15
CA SER A 362 -23.90 -22.72 19.59
C SER A 362 -22.56 -23.12 20.20
N SER A 363 -21.45 -22.83 19.52
CA SER A 363 -20.13 -22.82 20.15
C SER A 363 -19.21 -21.83 19.44
N LEU A 364 -19.35 -20.55 19.82
CA LEU A 364 -18.45 -19.48 19.45
C LEU A 364 -17.38 -19.37 20.55
N ASP A 365 -16.40 -20.29 20.58
CA ASP A 365 -15.21 -20.13 21.42
C ASP A 365 -13.97 -20.73 20.75
N SER A 366 -12.92 -19.92 20.70
CA SER A 366 -11.50 -20.25 20.43
C SER A 366 -11.20 -21.19 19.26
N TYR A 367 -10.97 -20.64 18.07
CA TYR A 367 -10.13 -21.30 17.07
C TYR A 367 -8.72 -20.72 17.13
N GLU A 368 -7.89 -21.34 17.96
CA GLU A 368 -6.43 -21.23 17.88
C GLU A 368 -5.95 -21.85 16.56
N ASP A 369 -5.45 -20.99 15.69
CA ASP A 369 -4.16 -21.10 15.00
C ASP A 369 -3.56 -22.51 14.77
N GLN A 370 -4.22 -23.33 13.94
CA GLN A 370 -3.56 -24.47 13.28
C GLN A 370 -3.96 -24.59 11.80
N GLY A 371 -3.02 -24.21 10.92
CA GLY A 371 -2.93 -24.69 9.54
C GLY A 371 -3.35 -23.68 8.47
N GLU A 372 -2.39 -23.28 7.63
CA GLU A 372 -2.55 -22.52 6.36
C GLU A 372 -3.30 -23.30 5.26
N SER A 373 -4.17 -24.19 5.68
CA SER A 373 -4.95 -25.05 4.82
C SER A 373 -6.08 -25.58 5.64
N ILE A 374 -7.30 -25.35 5.19
CA ILE A 374 -8.44 -26.11 5.69
C ILE A 374 -8.30 -27.51 5.07
N GLN A 375 -8.24 -28.56 5.90
CA GLN A 375 -8.22 -29.93 5.40
C GLN A 375 -9.64 -30.38 5.07
N ILE A 376 -9.85 -30.91 3.86
CA ILE A 376 -11.06 -31.67 3.50
C ILE A 376 -10.86 -33.13 3.90
N GLU A 377 -11.97 -33.86 4.08
CA GLU A 377 -12.03 -35.32 4.26
C GLU A 377 -11.20 -36.14 3.24
N ASP A 378 -10.72 -35.54 2.14
CA ASP A 378 -9.85 -36.14 1.12
C ASP A 378 -8.37 -35.70 1.15
N GLY A 379 -7.91 -34.97 2.17
CA GLY A 379 -6.50 -34.57 2.33
C GLY A 379 -6.02 -33.39 1.44
N LEU A 380 -6.93 -32.73 0.72
CA LEU A 380 -6.63 -31.54 -0.07
C LEU A 380 -6.50 -30.30 0.84
N LYS A 381 -5.38 -29.58 0.74
CA LYS A 381 -5.09 -28.34 1.47
C LYS A 381 -5.51 -27.12 0.64
N ILE A 382 -6.58 -26.41 1.00
CA ILE A 382 -6.97 -25.17 0.29
C ILE A 382 -6.14 -23.98 0.82
N PRO A 383 -5.39 -23.26 -0.03
CA PRO A 383 -4.64 -22.08 0.40
C PRO A 383 -5.56 -20.93 0.81
N ILE A 384 -5.18 -20.22 1.88
CA ILE A 384 -5.82 -18.96 2.28
C ILE A 384 -5.51 -17.88 1.24
N ILE A 385 -6.53 -17.14 0.80
CA ILE A 385 -6.38 -16.06 -0.16
C ILE A 385 -6.03 -14.77 0.60
N SER A 386 -5.05 -14.00 0.12
CA SER A 386 -4.61 -12.74 0.74
C SER A 386 -4.52 -11.60 -0.29
N SER A 387 -4.36 -10.37 0.19
CA SER A 387 -4.10 -9.20 -0.68
C SER A 387 -2.90 -9.33 -1.63
N ASN A 388 -1.95 -10.22 -1.31
CA ASN A 388 -0.75 -10.45 -2.12
C ASN A 388 -0.85 -11.69 -3.02
N THR A 389 -1.92 -12.47 -2.90
CA THR A 389 -2.08 -13.68 -3.70
C THR A 389 -2.22 -13.27 -5.18
N PRO A 390 -1.30 -13.70 -6.08
CA PRO A 390 -1.43 -13.43 -7.50
C PRO A 390 -2.72 -14.02 -8.04
N PHE A 391 -3.36 -13.33 -8.99
CA PHE A 391 -4.65 -13.77 -9.50
C PHE A 391 -4.62 -15.14 -10.18
N GLU A 392 -3.50 -15.53 -10.80
CA GLU A 392 -3.35 -16.88 -11.36
C GLU A 392 -3.44 -17.98 -10.28
N ALA A 393 -2.90 -17.72 -9.08
CA ALA A 393 -3.08 -18.64 -7.95
C ALA A 393 -4.54 -18.66 -7.48
N LEU A 394 -5.26 -17.54 -7.55
CA LEU A 394 -6.69 -17.49 -7.24
C LEU A 394 -7.53 -18.34 -8.17
N LYS A 395 -7.20 -18.37 -9.46
CA LYS A 395 -7.93 -19.19 -10.45
C LYS A 395 -7.86 -20.68 -10.15
N LEU A 396 -6.80 -21.14 -9.50
CA LEU A 396 -6.64 -22.54 -9.09
C LEU A 396 -7.45 -22.88 -7.83
N ILE A 397 -7.66 -21.89 -6.96
CA ILE A 397 -8.32 -22.06 -5.65
C ILE A 397 -9.83 -21.90 -5.76
N LEU A 398 -10.26 -20.89 -6.52
CA LEU A 398 -11.67 -20.61 -6.75
C LEU A 398 -12.08 -21.19 -8.11
N PRO A 399 -13.14 -22.01 -8.20
CA PRO A 399 -13.62 -22.55 -9.46
C PRO A 399 -14.28 -21.43 -10.28
N PHE A 400 -13.47 -20.63 -10.97
CA PHE A 400 -13.95 -19.74 -12.03
C PHE A 400 -14.33 -20.63 -13.22
N ASN A 401 -15.59 -21.05 -13.30
CA ASN A 401 -16.10 -21.69 -14.51
C ASN A 401 -16.14 -20.68 -15.67
N ASP A 402 -16.13 -21.15 -16.92
CA ASP A 402 -16.35 -20.30 -18.11
C ASP A 402 -17.72 -19.58 -18.12
N LYS A 403 -18.62 -19.94 -17.19
CA LYS A 403 -19.88 -19.23 -16.90
C LYS A 403 -19.75 -18.12 -15.84
N ASN A 404 -18.65 -18.06 -15.10
CA ASN A 404 -18.31 -16.97 -14.19
C ASN A 404 -17.69 -15.85 -15.03
N MET A 405 -18.56 -15.20 -15.81
CA MET A 405 -18.21 -14.18 -16.78
C MET A 405 -17.58 -12.95 -16.08
N PRO A 406 -16.70 -12.21 -16.77
CA PRO A 406 -16.24 -10.92 -16.26
C PRO A 406 -17.45 -10.02 -15.97
N ILE A 407 -17.53 -9.52 -14.74
CA ILE A 407 -18.60 -8.60 -14.33
C ILE A 407 -18.13 -7.19 -14.67
N PHE A 408 -18.74 -6.55 -15.66
CA PHE A 408 -18.49 -5.14 -15.94
C PHE A 408 -19.17 -4.27 -14.89
N LEU A 409 -18.40 -3.73 -13.95
CA LEU A 409 -18.86 -2.66 -13.07
C LEU A 409 -18.61 -1.33 -13.78
N ASN A 410 -19.68 -0.62 -14.14
CA ASN A 410 -19.58 0.74 -14.64
C ASN A 410 -19.08 1.67 -13.51
N ARG A 411 -17.76 1.76 -13.37
CA ARG A 411 -17.07 2.77 -12.55
C ARG A 411 -16.67 3.97 -13.40
N LYS A 412 -17.51 4.47 -14.32
CA LYS A 412 -17.34 5.81 -14.95
C LYS A 412 -15.92 6.14 -15.50
N GLU A 413 -15.12 5.17 -15.94
CA GLU A 413 -13.72 5.46 -16.34
C GLU A 413 -13.27 4.87 -17.69
N TYR A 414 -14.11 4.16 -18.43
CA TYR A 414 -13.79 3.84 -19.82
C TYR A 414 -15.05 3.91 -20.69
N GLU A 415 -15.11 4.90 -21.59
CA GLU A 415 -16.06 4.93 -22.69
C GLU A 415 -15.85 3.66 -23.54
N MET A 416 -16.83 2.76 -23.56
CA MET A 416 -16.85 1.62 -24.47
C MET A 416 -17.60 2.05 -25.74
N ASN A 417 -16.96 1.94 -26.90
CA ASN A 417 -17.58 2.13 -28.21
C ASN A 417 -18.75 1.15 -28.39
N SER A 418 -19.97 1.67 -28.42
CA SER A 418 -21.23 0.92 -28.55
C SER A 418 -21.49 0.33 -29.95
N ASN A 419 -20.59 0.52 -30.92
CA ASN A 419 -20.86 0.21 -32.34
C ASN A 419 -20.37 -1.15 -32.86
N SER A 420 -20.04 -2.14 -32.01
CA SER A 420 -19.82 -3.50 -32.52
C SER A 420 -21.14 -4.29 -32.57
N ASN A 421 -21.93 -4.06 -33.61
CA ASN A 421 -23.10 -4.87 -33.97
C ASN A 421 -22.68 -6.27 -34.45
N ASN A 422 -22.17 -7.10 -33.53
CA ASN A 422 -22.00 -8.53 -33.77
C ASN A 422 -23.16 -9.27 -33.10
N VAL A 423 -24.07 -9.77 -33.93
CA VAL A 423 -25.31 -10.50 -33.56
C VAL A 423 -25.02 -11.85 -32.87
N ASN A 424 -23.75 -12.21 -32.68
CA ASN A 424 -23.31 -13.36 -31.89
C ASN A 424 -22.61 -12.95 -30.58
N ASN A 425 -22.90 -11.77 -30.03
CA ASN A 425 -22.42 -11.36 -28.72
C ASN A 425 -23.16 -12.14 -27.60
N PRO A 426 -22.49 -12.99 -26.80
CA PRO A 426 -23.10 -13.74 -25.70
C PRO A 426 -23.25 -12.91 -24.42
N PHE A 427 -23.34 -11.58 -24.52
CA PHE A 427 -23.18 -10.64 -23.40
C PHE A 427 -24.51 -9.97 -23.04
N GLU A 428 -24.77 -9.83 -21.73
CA GLU A 428 -25.77 -8.91 -21.22
C GLU A 428 -25.09 -7.56 -20.94
N VAL A 429 -25.38 -6.58 -21.79
CA VAL A 429 -25.08 -5.18 -21.54
C VAL A 429 -26.24 -4.63 -20.73
N ILE A 430 -25.98 -4.13 -19.52
CA ILE A 430 -26.98 -3.30 -18.82
C ILE A 430 -26.78 -1.88 -19.32
N ASP A 431 -27.39 -1.58 -20.47
CA ASP A 431 -27.44 -0.22 -21.01
C ASP A 431 -28.31 0.66 -20.10
N TYR A 432 -27.79 1.86 -19.80
CA TYR A 432 -28.46 2.85 -18.97
C TYR A 432 -29.11 3.97 -19.77
N GLU A 433 -29.04 3.95 -21.10
CA GLU A 433 -29.60 4.99 -21.95
C GLU A 433 -30.07 4.35 -23.26
N ASP A 434 -31.39 4.21 -23.40
CA ASP A 434 -32.05 4.27 -24.70
C ASP A 434 -33.23 5.26 -24.53
N ASP A 435 -33.35 6.13 -25.53
CA ASP A 435 -34.37 7.14 -25.79
C ASP A 435 -34.21 8.50 -25.08
N ASP A 436 -33.17 9.24 -25.48
CA ASP A 436 -33.37 10.68 -25.76
C ASP A 436 -33.87 10.78 -27.21
N ASP A 437 -35.19 10.69 -27.38
CA ASP A 437 -35.86 11.28 -28.53
C ASP A 437 -35.62 12.79 -28.48
N ASP A 438 -34.74 13.31 -29.34
CA ASP A 438 -34.90 14.64 -29.89
C ASP A 438 -34.34 14.68 -31.32
N ASP A 439 -35.26 15.03 -32.21
CA ASP A 439 -35.11 15.25 -33.64
C ASP A 439 -33.97 16.20 -34.02
N ASP A 440 -33.59 16.09 -35.30
CA ASP A 440 -32.80 17.02 -36.09
C ASP A 440 -31.27 17.02 -35.90
N ARG A 441 -30.57 16.30 -36.80
CA ARG A 441 -29.60 16.92 -37.74
C ARG A 441 -29.07 15.94 -38.79
N GLU A 442 -28.95 16.50 -39.98
CA GLU A 442 -28.66 15.89 -41.29
C GLU A 442 -27.36 15.06 -41.35
N SER A 443 -27.44 13.92 -42.05
CA SER A 443 -26.28 13.14 -42.47
C SER A 443 -25.47 13.89 -43.54
N PRO A 444 -24.13 13.88 -43.51
CA PRO A 444 -23.33 14.06 -44.71
C PRO A 444 -22.75 12.71 -45.18
N VAL A 445 -23.26 12.31 -46.34
CA VAL A 445 -22.55 11.79 -47.53
C VAL A 445 -21.28 10.95 -47.31
N LYS A 446 -21.41 9.70 -47.78
CA LYS A 446 -20.30 8.80 -48.11
C LYS A 446 -19.51 9.36 -49.29
N ASP A 447 -18.20 9.53 -49.12
CA ASP A 447 -17.27 9.51 -50.25
C ASP A 447 -16.27 8.37 -50.06
N ASN A 448 -16.34 7.44 -51.03
CA ASN A 448 -15.32 6.45 -51.29
C ASN A 448 -14.13 7.16 -51.93
N ASP A 449 -12.93 6.96 -51.43
CA ASP A 449 -11.75 7.01 -52.29
C ASP A 449 -10.69 6.01 -51.82
N SER A 450 -10.51 5.00 -52.67
CA SER A 450 -9.41 4.06 -52.68
C SER A 450 -8.18 4.72 -53.31
N VAL A 451 -7.09 4.87 -52.56
CA VAL A 451 -5.76 5.09 -53.13
C VAL A 451 -4.72 4.23 -52.43
N SER A 452 -4.03 3.44 -53.24
CA SER A 452 -2.95 2.52 -52.90
C SER A 452 -1.60 3.20 -52.76
N SER A 453 -0.79 2.66 -51.85
CA SER A 453 0.68 2.58 -51.82
C SER A 453 1.51 3.87 -51.79
N SER A 454 2.28 4.04 -50.71
CA SER A 454 3.75 4.06 -50.79
C SER A 454 4.37 3.82 -49.42
N SER A 455 5.37 2.95 -49.43
CA SER A 455 6.38 2.71 -48.41
C SER A 455 7.04 4.00 -47.94
N ASP A 456 7.25 4.16 -46.64
CA ASP A 456 8.48 4.75 -46.09
C ASP A 456 8.61 4.44 -44.58
N ASN A 457 9.60 3.60 -44.28
CA ASN A 457 10.42 3.51 -43.05
C ASN A 457 9.79 3.95 -41.72
N ASP A 458 9.10 3.04 -41.02
CA ASP A 458 8.92 3.14 -39.58
C ASP A 458 9.94 2.26 -38.85
N ILE A 459 10.84 2.94 -38.17
CA ILE A 459 11.75 2.42 -37.16
C ILE A 459 10.88 1.76 -36.08
N SER A 460 11.04 0.45 -35.88
CA SER A 460 10.48 -0.26 -34.74
C SER A 460 11.13 0.27 -33.47
N VAL A 461 10.54 1.29 -32.87
CA VAL A 461 10.70 1.56 -31.45
C VAL A 461 9.87 0.49 -30.77
N ASP A 462 10.54 -0.51 -30.21
CA ASP A 462 9.93 -1.43 -29.24
C ASP A 462 9.52 -0.58 -28.03
N GLU A 463 8.37 0.09 -28.11
CA GLU A 463 7.72 0.69 -26.95
C GLU A 463 7.28 -0.48 -26.06
N ASP A 464 7.96 -0.62 -24.91
CA ASP A 464 7.79 -1.70 -23.95
C ASP A 464 6.29 -2.00 -23.74
N GLU A 465 5.84 -3.24 -24.00
CA GLU A 465 4.44 -3.67 -23.82
C GLU A 465 3.89 -3.38 -22.41
N GLU A 466 4.78 -3.18 -21.43
CA GLU A 466 4.52 -2.78 -20.05
C GLU A 466 3.77 -1.42 -19.96
N PHE A 467 4.09 -0.45 -20.83
CA PHE A 467 3.40 0.84 -20.84
C PHE A 467 2.01 0.80 -21.48
N LYS A 468 1.73 -0.16 -22.37
CA LYS A 468 0.41 -0.26 -23.02
C LYS A 468 -0.69 -0.69 -22.06
N ASN A 469 -0.34 -1.37 -20.97
CA ASN A 469 -1.29 -1.97 -20.03
C ASN A 469 -1.30 -1.30 -18.65
N TRP A 470 -0.52 -0.24 -18.44
CA TRP A 470 -0.43 0.44 -17.15
C TRP A 470 -1.80 1.00 -16.72
N GLY A 471 -2.19 0.77 -15.46
CA GLY A 471 -3.47 1.21 -14.92
C GLY A 471 -4.69 0.40 -15.37
N LEU A 472 -4.58 -0.44 -16.41
CA LEU A 472 -5.69 -1.25 -16.90
C LEU A 472 -5.97 -2.42 -15.96
N SER A 473 -7.24 -2.67 -15.68
CA SER A 473 -7.71 -3.76 -14.84
C SER A 473 -8.78 -4.60 -15.52
N LYS A 474 -8.93 -5.85 -15.07
CA LYS A 474 -10.01 -6.78 -15.41
C LYS A 474 -10.79 -7.12 -14.15
N LEU A 475 -12.10 -7.30 -14.32
CA LEU A 475 -13.01 -7.62 -13.23
C LEU A 475 -13.39 -9.10 -13.27
N PHE A 476 -13.28 -9.76 -12.14
CA PHE A 476 -13.60 -11.17 -11.98
C PHE A 476 -14.61 -11.35 -10.86
N GLY A 477 -15.77 -11.92 -11.20
CA GLY A 477 -16.83 -12.22 -10.25
C GLY A 477 -16.65 -13.60 -9.62
N TYR A 478 -16.88 -13.69 -8.31
CA TYR A 478 -17.03 -14.97 -7.61
C TYR A 478 -18.02 -14.80 -6.46
N LYS A 479 -19.19 -15.44 -6.55
CA LYS A 479 -20.29 -15.29 -5.59
C LYS A 479 -20.63 -13.82 -5.34
N ASN A 480 -20.62 -13.39 -4.08
CA ASN A 480 -20.92 -12.01 -3.67
C ASN A 480 -19.68 -11.12 -3.70
N CYS A 481 -18.69 -11.45 -4.53
CA CYS A 481 -17.42 -10.75 -4.58
C CYS A 481 -17.02 -10.41 -6.02
N VAL A 482 -16.40 -9.26 -6.21
CA VAL A 482 -15.75 -8.85 -7.44
C VAL A 482 -14.31 -8.47 -7.14
N PHE A 483 -13.39 -9.17 -7.79
CA PHE A 483 -11.96 -8.88 -7.78
C PHE A 483 -11.64 -7.96 -8.96
N GLU A 484 -10.99 -6.85 -8.67
CA GLU A 484 -10.37 -6.02 -9.69
C GLU A 484 -8.88 -6.34 -9.73
N VAL A 485 -8.41 -6.78 -10.90
CA VAL A 485 -7.07 -7.33 -11.09
C VAL A 485 -6.36 -6.55 -12.17
N LEU A 486 -5.18 -6.04 -11.87
CA LEU A 486 -4.36 -5.33 -12.84
C LEU A 486 -3.91 -6.30 -13.94
N ILE A 487 -4.05 -5.88 -15.20
CA ILE A 487 -3.57 -6.64 -16.35
C ILE A 487 -2.06 -6.83 -16.26
N ASP A 488 -1.38 -5.75 -15.88
CA ASP A 488 0.03 -5.76 -15.59
C ASP A 488 0.30 -6.30 -14.17
N GLY A 489 1.02 -7.43 -14.10
CA GLY A 489 1.41 -8.09 -12.85
C GLY A 489 0.35 -8.99 -12.18
N GLY A 490 -0.91 -8.99 -12.63
CA GLY A 490 -1.94 -9.91 -12.12
C GLY A 490 -2.28 -9.74 -10.63
N LEU A 491 -2.02 -8.55 -10.08
CA LEU A 491 -2.28 -8.21 -8.69
C LEU A 491 -3.69 -7.68 -8.49
N ILE A 492 -4.30 -7.99 -7.36
CA ILE A 492 -5.64 -7.50 -7.00
C ILE A 492 -5.51 -6.04 -6.54
N SER A 493 -6.10 -5.10 -7.28
CA SER A 493 -6.13 -3.68 -6.90
C SER A 493 -7.24 -3.40 -5.88
N SER A 494 -8.43 -3.97 -6.09
CA SER A 494 -9.57 -3.83 -5.17
C SER A 494 -10.39 -5.12 -5.07
N LEU A 495 -11.05 -5.30 -3.92
CA LEU A 495 -12.01 -6.37 -3.66
C LEU A 495 -13.33 -5.76 -3.24
N THR A 496 -14.39 -6.00 -4.00
CA THR A 496 -15.74 -5.53 -3.72
C THR A 496 -16.62 -6.68 -3.23
N LEU A 497 -17.34 -6.47 -2.14
CA LEU A 497 -18.25 -7.42 -1.50
C LEU A 497 -19.70 -6.86 -1.53
N PHE A 498 -20.67 -7.75 -1.69
CA PHE A 498 -22.10 -7.43 -1.84
C PHE A 498 -22.99 -8.12 -0.79
#